data_AF-A0A359GVL7-F1
#
_entry.id   AF-A0A359GVL7-F1
#
_cell.length_a   1.000
_cell.length_b   1.000
_cell.length_c   1.000
_cell.angle_alpha   90.00
_cell.angle_beta   90.00
_cell.angle_gamma   90.00
#
_symmetry.space_group_name_H-M   'P 1'
#
loop_
_entity.id
_entity.type
_entity.pdbx_description
1 polymer ?
#
loop_
_entity_poly.entity_id
_entity_poly.type
_entity_poly.pdbx_seq_one_letter_code
_entity_poly.pdbx_strand_id
1 'polypeptide(L)'
;HAYDLHSSAFIMFGLPYESREEIMETIHLCAKVKMGRFRWALFFPFKGTAGYEIAKPLIDESKIAGQGNYFDGSCLKFGEEHDLFLDKLAKLCNWYVNAETDWESAPIYQRLVKKIEAMDRETWLREYKDLVAYDRDLSEQLISEDKIHYTIRYSNVMGVRSDYIKQEREQMAAGKKAEAVAYTLDQS
;
A
#
# COMPACT_ATOMS: atom_id res chain seq x y z
N HIS A 1 -9.51 9.68 -15.57
CA HIS A 1 -8.74 9.65 -16.83
C HIS A 1 -9.36 10.44 -17.96
N ALA A 2 -10.64 10.24 -18.33
CA ALA A 2 -11.26 10.92 -19.49
C ALA A 2 -11.27 12.47 -19.48
N TYR A 3 -11.07 13.11 -18.31
CA TYR A 3 -11.10 14.57 -18.14
C TYR A 3 -9.81 15.14 -17.52
N ASP A 4 -8.72 14.37 -17.53
CA ASP A 4 -7.42 14.78 -16.95
C ASP A 4 -7.48 15.15 -15.43
N LEU A 5 -8.52 14.69 -14.74
CA LEU A 5 -8.66 14.85 -13.30
C LEU A 5 -7.83 13.81 -12.55
N HIS A 6 -7.01 14.30 -11.62
CA HIS A 6 -6.22 13.46 -10.74
C HIS A 6 -7.09 12.88 -9.61
N SER A 7 -7.42 11.60 -9.71
CA SER A 7 -8.19 10.90 -8.70
C SER A 7 -7.29 10.34 -7.60
N SER A 8 -7.64 10.64 -6.35
CA SER A 8 -6.99 10.10 -5.16
C SER A 8 -7.97 9.23 -4.39
N ALA A 9 -7.58 8.00 -4.04
CA ALA A 9 -8.36 7.14 -3.15
C ALA A 9 -7.69 7.01 -1.77
N PHE A 10 -8.52 6.87 -0.74
CA PHE A 10 -8.07 6.51 0.61
C PHE A 10 -8.74 5.20 0.97
N ILE A 11 -7.93 4.20 1.29
CA ILE A 11 -8.36 2.83 1.49
C ILE A 11 -7.99 2.43 2.92
N MET A 12 -8.87 1.69 3.57
CA MET A 12 -8.62 1.13 4.89
C MET A 12 -8.82 -0.38 4.81
N PHE A 13 -7.87 -1.13 5.34
CA PHE A 13 -7.90 -2.59 5.44
C PHE A 13 -7.80 -3.04 6.89
N GLY A 14 -8.03 -4.32 7.15
CA GLY A 14 -7.98 -4.90 8.49
C GLY A 14 -9.14 -4.43 9.36
N LEU A 15 -10.30 -4.16 8.77
CA LEU A 15 -11.52 -3.89 9.52
C LEU A 15 -11.90 -5.10 10.38
N PRO A 16 -12.61 -4.92 11.51
CA PRO A 16 -13.05 -6.05 12.33
C PRO A 16 -13.83 -7.06 11.48
N TYR A 17 -13.42 -8.33 11.55
CA TYR A 17 -14.00 -9.45 10.79
C TYR A 17 -13.83 -9.39 9.26
N GLU A 18 -13.04 -8.46 8.74
CA GLU A 18 -12.73 -8.41 7.31
C GLU A 18 -11.97 -9.67 6.89
N SER A 19 -12.48 -10.35 5.87
CA SER A 19 -11.89 -11.54 5.29
C SER A 19 -10.81 -11.18 4.28
N ARG A 20 -9.96 -12.16 3.95
CA ARG A 20 -8.94 -11.99 2.92
C ARG A 20 -9.59 -11.72 1.56
N GLU A 21 -10.70 -12.38 1.29
CA GLU A 21 -11.47 -12.25 0.07
C GLU A 21 -11.98 -10.81 -0.11
N GLU A 22 -12.58 -10.21 0.92
CA GLU A 22 -13.05 -8.82 0.90
C GLU A 22 -11.92 -7.80 0.68
N ILE A 23 -10.75 -8.05 1.29
CA ILE A 23 -9.54 -7.26 1.05
C ILE A 23 -9.12 -7.35 -0.41
N MET A 24 -9.10 -8.56 -0.98
CA MET A 24 -8.73 -8.78 -2.38
C MET A 24 -9.77 -8.18 -3.35
N GLU A 25 -11.06 -8.17 -3.03
CA GLU A 25 -12.08 -7.46 -3.80
C GLU A 25 -11.79 -5.95 -3.85
N THR A 26 -11.40 -5.36 -2.72
CA THR A 26 -10.99 -3.95 -2.65
C THR A 26 -9.73 -3.69 -3.48
N ILE A 27 -8.73 -4.58 -3.43
CA ILE A 27 -7.52 -4.50 -4.25
C ILE A 27 -7.87 -4.58 -5.75
N HIS A 28 -8.75 -5.50 -6.13
CA HIS A 28 -9.20 -5.66 -7.51
C HIS A 28 -9.94 -4.40 -8.00
N LEU A 29 -10.78 -3.79 -7.16
CA LEU A 29 -11.43 -2.52 -7.47
C LEU A 29 -10.38 -1.42 -7.70
N CYS A 30 -9.34 -1.34 -6.88
CA CYS A 30 -8.25 -0.38 -7.03
C CYS A 30 -7.53 -0.55 -8.37
N ALA A 31 -7.20 -1.80 -8.71
CA ALA A 31 -6.53 -2.14 -9.97
C ALA A 31 -7.40 -1.79 -11.18
N LYS A 32 -8.72 -2.04 -11.10
CA LYS A 32 -9.68 -1.75 -12.17
C LYS A 32 -9.88 -0.25 -12.39
N VAL A 33 -10.00 0.53 -11.31
CA VAL A 33 -10.26 1.98 -11.38
C VAL A 33 -9.02 2.75 -11.86
N LYS A 34 -7.81 2.22 -11.64
CA LYS A 34 -6.53 2.81 -12.09
C LYS A 34 -6.36 4.26 -11.61
N MET A 35 -6.64 4.52 -10.32
CA MET A 35 -6.51 5.85 -9.70
C MET A 35 -5.12 6.44 -9.94
N GLY A 36 -4.98 7.78 -9.94
CA GLY A 36 -3.65 8.37 -10.08
C GLY A 36 -2.77 8.16 -8.86
N ARG A 37 -3.37 8.21 -7.68
CA ARG A 37 -2.74 7.76 -6.44
C ARG A 37 -3.77 7.14 -5.50
N PHE A 38 -3.30 6.30 -4.60
CA PHE A 38 -4.08 5.82 -3.48
C PHE A 38 -3.21 5.76 -2.23
N ARG A 39 -3.83 6.01 -1.08
CA ARG A 39 -3.21 5.85 0.23
C ARG A 39 -3.96 4.76 0.97
N TRP A 40 -3.23 3.84 1.59
CA TRP A 40 -3.83 2.83 2.44
C TRP A 40 -3.49 3.06 3.91
N ALA A 41 -4.32 2.48 4.78
CA ALA A 41 -4.16 2.45 6.22
C ALA A 41 -4.68 1.11 6.74
N LEU A 42 -4.17 0.67 7.89
CA LEU A 42 -4.84 -0.38 8.64
C LEU A 42 -5.83 0.24 9.62
N PHE A 43 -6.95 -0.43 9.85
CA PHE A 43 -7.93 0.04 10.81
C PHE A 43 -7.34 0.09 12.23
N PHE A 44 -7.62 1.19 12.93
CA PHE A 44 -7.25 1.35 14.33
C PHE A 44 -8.49 1.71 15.17
N PRO A 45 -8.83 0.91 16.20
CA PRO A 45 -9.99 1.12 17.05
C PRO A 45 -9.70 2.20 18.11
N PHE A 46 -10.11 3.44 17.85
CA PHE A 46 -9.99 4.52 18.85
C PHE A 46 -11.07 4.40 19.93
N LYS A 47 -10.67 4.40 21.21
CA LYS A 47 -11.60 4.35 22.35
C LYS A 47 -12.69 5.42 22.22
N GLY A 48 -13.94 5.04 22.45
CA GLY A 48 -15.11 5.93 22.32
C GLY A 48 -15.73 6.00 20.93
N THR A 49 -15.22 5.24 19.95
CA THR A 49 -15.85 5.09 18.62
C THR A 49 -16.68 3.81 18.53
N ALA A 50 -17.68 3.79 17.65
CA ALA A 50 -18.41 2.56 17.34
C ALA A 50 -17.48 1.45 16.82
N GLY A 51 -16.46 1.82 16.04
CA GLY A 51 -15.44 0.89 15.56
C GLY A 51 -14.67 0.20 16.70
N TYR A 52 -14.39 0.90 17.79
CA TYR A 52 -13.77 0.31 18.97
C TYR A 52 -14.66 -0.74 19.65
N GLU A 53 -15.96 -0.46 19.81
CA GLU A 53 -16.89 -1.42 20.41
C GLU A 53 -17.05 -2.68 19.55
N ILE A 54 -17.09 -2.54 18.22
CA ILE A 54 -17.15 -3.67 17.28
C ILE A 54 -15.86 -4.50 17.34
N ALA A 55 -14.71 -3.83 17.38
CA ALA A 55 -13.39 -4.44 17.36
C ALA A 55 -13.01 -5.12 18.68
N LYS A 56 -13.67 -4.75 19.79
CA LYS A 56 -13.30 -5.14 21.16
C LYS A 56 -12.94 -6.61 21.36
N PRO A 57 -13.64 -7.61 20.78
CA PRO A 57 -13.27 -9.01 20.93
C PRO A 57 -11.95 -9.40 20.26
N LEU A 58 -11.52 -8.62 19.26
CA LEU A 58 -10.33 -8.86 18.46
C LEU A 58 -9.12 -8.06 18.94
N ILE A 59 -9.30 -7.09 19.85
CA ILE A 59 -8.23 -6.19 20.27
C ILE A 59 -7.12 -6.95 21.00
N ASP A 60 -5.88 -6.78 20.52
CA ASP A 60 -4.66 -7.11 21.25
C ASP A 60 -4.20 -5.91 22.07
N GLU A 61 -4.52 -5.91 23.37
CA GLU A 61 -4.10 -4.82 24.26
C GLU A 61 -2.58 -4.64 24.31
N SER A 62 -1.80 -5.71 24.08
CA SER A 62 -0.34 -5.63 24.04
C SER A 62 0.18 -4.83 22.84
N LYS A 63 -0.55 -4.83 21.71
CA LYS A 63 -0.18 -4.09 20.49
C LYS A 63 -0.60 -2.62 20.56
N ILE A 64 -1.67 -2.29 21.29
CA ILE A 64 -2.14 -0.89 21.45
C ILE A 64 -1.09 -0.02 22.16
N ALA A 65 -0.36 -0.56 23.12
CA ALA A 65 0.64 0.20 23.87
C ALA A 65 1.94 0.45 23.08
N GLY A 66 2.19 -0.32 22.01
CA GLY A 66 3.43 -0.30 21.24
C GLY A 66 3.32 0.19 19.79
N GLN A 67 2.12 0.23 19.20
CA GLN A 67 1.89 0.74 17.85
C GLN A 67 1.48 2.21 17.92
N GLY A 68 2.42 3.11 17.62
CA GLY A 68 2.23 4.57 17.72
C GLY A 68 1.22 5.14 16.70
N ASN A 69 0.82 4.38 15.68
CA ASN A 69 -0.13 4.81 14.65
C ASN A 69 -0.73 3.60 13.88
N TYR A 70 -1.65 3.91 12.97
CA TYR A 70 -2.39 2.98 12.09
C TYR A 70 -1.63 2.55 10.82
N PHE A 71 -0.38 2.96 10.67
CA PHE A 71 0.45 2.65 9.49
C PHE A 71 1.38 1.45 9.72
N ASP A 72 1.74 1.17 10.97
CA ASP A 72 2.78 0.19 11.31
C ASP A 72 2.28 -1.25 11.50
N GLY A 73 0.98 -1.46 11.70
CA GLY A 73 0.38 -2.79 11.88
C GLY A 73 -1.05 -2.72 12.40
N SER A 74 -1.75 -3.86 12.38
CA SER A 74 -3.05 -3.98 13.04
C SER A 74 -2.87 -4.36 14.50
N CYS A 75 -3.65 -3.72 15.38
CA CYS A 75 -3.76 -4.10 16.78
C CYS A 75 -4.89 -5.12 17.03
N LEU A 76 -5.54 -5.60 15.96
CA LEU A 76 -6.52 -6.67 16.03
C LEU A 76 -5.86 -8.04 15.80
N LYS A 77 -6.48 -9.09 16.33
CA LYS A 77 -6.11 -10.51 16.14
C LYS A 77 -7.13 -11.18 15.24
N PHE A 78 -6.72 -11.51 14.02
CA PHE A 78 -7.54 -12.27 13.06
C PHE A 78 -7.13 -13.75 13.02
N GLY A 79 -5.90 -14.04 13.45
CA GLY A 79 -5.26 -15.35 13.36
C GLY A 79 -3.91 -15.22 12.65
N GLU A 80 -2.98 -16.13 12.92
CA GLU A 80 -1.58 -15.97 12.49
C GLU A 80 -1.38 -15.75 10.99
N GLU A 81 -2.17 -16.45 10.17
CA GLU A 81 -2.14 -16.35 8.71
C GLU A 81 -2.65 -14.99 8.22
N HIS A 82 -3.83 -14.57 8.69
CA HIS A 82 -4.43 -13.30 8.31
C HIS A 82 -3.62 -12.11 8.83
N ASP A 83 -3.12 -12.19 10.07
CA ASP A 83 -2.22 -11.18 10.65
C ASP A 83 -0.93 -11.03 9.82
N LEU A 84 -0.36 -12.15 9.32
CA LEU A 84 0.82 -12.10 8.45
C LEU A 84 0.49 -11.52 7.07
N PHE A 85 -0.66 -11.88 6.50
CA PHE A 85 -1.13 -11.32 5.24
C PHE A 85 -1.31 -9.80 5.33
N LEU A 86 -1.95 -9.29 6.38
CA LEU A 86 -2.12 -7.85 6.60
C LEU A 86 -0.79 -7.12 6.75
N ASP A 87 0.20 -7.72 7.42
CA ASP A 87 1.53 -7.12 7.56
C ASP A 87 2.25 -7.03 6.21
N LYS A 88 2.16 -8.08 5.38
CA LYS A 88 2.66 -8.08 4.00
C LYS A 88 1.98 -7.01 3.14
N LEU A 89 0.65 -6.96 3.20
CA LEU A 89 -0.17 -5.99 2.48
C LEU A 89 0.18 -4.56 2.88
N ALA A 90 0.30 -4.28 4.18
CA ALA A 90 0.57 -2.93 4.67
C ALA A 90 1.90 -2.37 4.18
N LYS A 91 2.92 -3.23 3.96
CA LYS A 91 4.24 -2.79 3.46
C LYS A 91 4.34 -2.74 1.94
N LEU A 92 3.57 -3.57 1.23
CA LEU A 92 3.71 -3.75 -0.23
C LEU A 92 2.36 -3.70 -0.96
N CYS A 93 1.40 -2.92 -0.47
CA CYS A 93 0.05 -2.83 -1.05
C CYS A 93 0.06 -2.50 -2.54
N ASN A 94 1.02 -1.68 -2.99
CA ASN A 94 1.19 -1.36 -4.41
C ASN A 94 1.50 -2.60 -5.26
N TRP A 95 2.20 -3.60 -4.71
CA TRP A 95 2.48 -4.85 -5.42
C TRP A 95 1.20 -5.66 -5.65
N TYR A 96 0.36 -5.77 -4.62
CA TYR A 96 -0.93 -6.44 -4.74
C TYR A 96 -1.81 -5.76 -5.79
N VAL A 97 -1.92 -4.42 -5.74
CA VAL A 97 -2.71 -3.68 -6.73
C VAL A 97 -2.13 -3.87 -8.13
N ASN A 98 -0.82 -3.73 -8.32
CA ASN A 98 -0.20 -3.91 -9.63
C ASN A 98 -0.40 -5.32 -10.19
N ALA A 99 -0.33 -6.35 -9.35
CA ALA A 99 -0.51 -7.74 -9.77
C ALA A 99 -1.91 -8.02 -10.35
N GLU A 100 -2.91 -7.26 -9.90
CA GLU A 100 -4.31 -7.35 -10.33
C GLU A 100 -4.67 -6.41 -11.50
N THR A 101 -3.73 -5.60 -11.99
CA THR A 101 -3.96 -4.73 -13.16
C THR A 101 -3.89 -5.52 -14.47
N ASP A 102 -4.36 -4.89 -15.55
CA ASP A 102 -4.19 -5.33 -16.93
C ASP A 102 -2.93 -4.72 -17.60
N TRP A 103 -2.01 -4.16 -16.81
CA TRP A 103 -0.79 -3.52 -17.32
C TRP A 103 0.29 -4.55 -17.68
N GLU A 104 1.21 -4.15 -18.56
CA GLU A 104 2.37 -4.97 -18.95
C GLU A 104 3.27 -5.33 -17.76
N SER A 105 3.27 -4.49 -16.71
CA SER A 105 4.03 -4.73 -15.48
C SER A 105 3.38 -5.79 -14.58
N ALA A 106 2.09 -6.12 -14.74
CA ALA A 106 1.34 -7.00 -13.83
C ALA A 106 1.99 -8.38 -13.64
N PRO A 107 2.48 -9.09 -14.69
CA PRO A 107 3.15 -10.39 -14.51
C PRO A 107 4.41 -10.33 -13.65
N ILE A 108 5.10 -9.19 -13.59
CA ILE A 108 6.26 -8.99 -12.70
C ILE A 108 5.77 -8.98 -11.26
N TYR A 109 4.77 -8.16 -10.96
CA TYR A 109 4.21 -8.04 -9.61
C TYR A 109 3.49 -9.31 -9.16
N GLN A 110 2.83 -10.06 -10.05
CA GLN A 110 2.26 -11.37 -9.72
C GLN A 110 3.31 -12.35 -9.20
N ARG A 111 4.50 -12.39 -9.82
CA ARG A 111 5.61 -13.23 -9.33
C ARG A 111 6.13 -12.76 -7.98
N LEU A 112 6.22 -11.45 -7.77
CA LEU A 112 6.65 -10.86 -6.50
C LEU A 112 5.65 -11.12 -5.37
N VAL A 113 4.36 -10.92 -5.62
CA VAL A 113 3.27 -11.23 -4.68
C VAL A 113 3.29 -12.72 -4.34
N LYS A 114 3.38 -13.61 -5.34
CA LYS A 114 3.50 -15.06 -5.08
C LYS A 114 4.72 -15.40 -4.21
N LYS A 115 5.85 -14.72 -4.42
CA LYS A 115 7.06 -14.92 -3.60
C LYS A 115 6.82 -14.51 -2.15
N ILE A 116 6.30 -13.31 -1.89
CA ILE A 116 6.09 -12.85 -0.51
C ILE A 116 4.97 -13.63 0.19
N GLU A 117 3.95 -14.06 -0.55
CA GLU A 117 2.85 -14.87 0.00
C GLU A 117 3.34 -16.24 0.48
N ALA A 118 4.31 -16.83 -0.21
CA ALA A 118 4.94 -18.08 0.21
C ALA A 118 5.89 -17.95 1.42
N MET A 119 6.24 -16.74 1.85
CA MET A 119 7.11 -16.55 3.02
C MET A 119 6.35 -16.82 4.32
N ASP A 120 6.99 -17.58 5.22
CA ASP A 120 6.56 -17.64 6.62
C ASP A 120 6.88 -16.33 7.36
N ARG A 121 6.43 -16.25 8.61
CA ARG A 121 6.59 -15.05 9.45
C ARG A 121 8.07 -14.71 9.69
N GLU A 122 8.91 -15.71 9.94
CA GLU A 122 10.33 -15.48 10.24
C GLU A 122 11.07 -14.92 9.01
N THR A 123 10.86 -15.54 7.86
CA THR A 123 11.42 -15.13 6.58
C THR A 123 10.95 -13.74 6.19
N TRP A 124 9.64 -13.48 6.34
CA TRP A 124 9.08 -12.16 6.07
C TRP A 124 9.72 -11.07 6.94
N LEU A 125 9.82 -11.26 8.26
CA LEU A 125 10.40 -10.28 9.17
C LEU A 125 11.87 -9.98 8.89
N ARG A 126 12.61 -10.96 8.37
CA ARG A 126 14.01 -10.82 7.95
C ARG A 126 14.16 -10.03 6.65
N GLU A 127 13.24 -10.21 5.68
CA GLU A 127 13.44 -9.75 4.30
C GLU A 127 12.61 -8.52 3.91
N TYR A 128 11.53 -8.16 4.63
CA TYR A 128 10.59 -7.14 4.14
C TYR A 128 11.22 -5.78 3.87
N LYS A 129 12.24 -5.37 4.65
CA LYS A 129 12.90 -4.07 4.46
C LYS A 129 13.64 -4.02 3.13
N ASP A 130 14.31 -5.11 2.77
CA ASP A 130 15.02 -5.23 1.50
C ASP A 130 14.03 -5.30 0.33
N LEU A 131 12.87 -5.93 0.52
CA LEU A 131 11.80 -5.96 -0.49
C LEU A 131 11.17 -4.57 -0.73
N VAL A 132 10.95 -3.80 0.34
CA VAL A 132 10.47 -2.41 0.23
C VAL A 132 11.52 -1.52 -0.46
N ALA A 133 12.81 -1.69 -0.14
CA ALA A 133 13.89 -0.99 -0.86
C ALA A 133 13.92 -1.39 -2.34
N TYR A 134 13.76 -2.68 -2.63
CA TYR A 134 13.72 -3.21 -3.99
C TYR A 134 12.56 -2.63 -4.84
N ASP A 135 11.40 -2.29 -4.25
CA ASP A 135 10.32 -1.60 -4.98
C ASP A 135 10.81 -0.32 -5.66
N ARG A 136 11.71 0.43 -4.98
CA ARG A 136 12.27 1.66 -5.53
C ARG A 136 13.09 1.39 -6.78
N ASP A 137 14.00 0.42 -6.71
CA ASP A 137 14.90 0.09 -7.81
C ASP A 137 14.13 -0.47 -9.00
N LEU A 138 13.19 -1.39 -8.74
CA LEU A 138 12.30 -1.94 -9.76
C LEU A 138 11.47 -0.83 -10.42
N SER A 139 10.95 0.10 -9.63
CA SER A 139 10.15 1.21 -10.15
C SER A 139 10.95 2.11 -11.11
N GLU A 140 12.18 2.48 -10.75
CA GLU A 140 13.01 3.30 -11.64
C GLU A 140 13.35 2.55 -12.94
N GLN A 141 13.61 1.25 -12.87
CA GLN A 141 13.76 0.42 -14.06
C GLN A 141 12.49 0.46 -14.92
N LEU A 142 11.32 0.17 -14.35
CA LEU A 142 10.06 0.14 -15.10
C LEU A 142 9.67 1.51 -15.67
N ILE A 143 10.00 2.61 -14.99
CA ILE A 143 9.85 3.98 -15.53
C ILE A 143 10.74 4.16 -16.78
N SER A 144 11.99 3.70 -16.75
CA SER A 144 12.90 3.79 -17.91
C SER A 144 12.45 2.94 -19.10
N GLU A 145 11.67 1.89 -18.85
CA GLU A 145 11.05 1.01 -19.85
C GLU A 145 9.65 1.48 -20.29
N ASP A 146 9.19 2.65 -19.82
CA ASP A 146 7.84 3.18 -20.07
C ASP A 146 6.69 2.25 -19.66
N LYS A 147 6.92 1.40 -18.64
CA LYS A 147 5.92 0.48 -18.10
C LYS A 147 5.14 1.13 -16.96
N ILE A 148 3.84 1.27 -17.17
CA ILE A 148 2.92 1.81 -16.16
C ILE A 148 2.83 0.83 -14.98
N HIS A 149 2.98 1.37 -13.77
CA HIS A 149 2.83 0.65 -12.51
C HIS A 149 2.57 1.65 -11.37
N TYR A 150 2.13 1.15 -10.22
CA TYR A 150 2.13 1.87 -8.96
C TYR A 150 3.42 1.65 -8.20
N THR A 151 3.98 2.73 -7.64
CA THR A 151 5.16 2.66 -6.77
C THR A 151 4.95 3.52 -5.52
N ILE A 152 5.63 3.16 -4.44
CA ILE A 152 5.54 3.87 -3.17
C ILE A 152 6.27 5.22 -3.29
N ARG A 153 5.56 6.34 -3.10
CA ARG A 153 6.11 7.71 -3.15
C ARG A 153 5.45 8.61 -2.11
N TYR A 154 6.15 9.68 -1.71
CA TYR A 154 5.74 10.70 -0.74
C TYR A 154 5.54 10.23 0.72
N SER A 155 5.06 8.99 0.95
CA SER A 155 5.08 8.30 2.26
C SER A 155 5.22 6.79 2.06
N ASN A 156 5.38 6.03 3.15
CA ASN A 156 5.48 4.56 3.13
C ASN A 156 4.17 3.83 2.77
N VAL A 157 3.04 4.55 2.70
CA VAL A 157 1.69 3.98 2.48
C VAL A 157 0.93 4.62 1.33
N MET A 158 1.64 5.19 0.36
CA MET A 158 1.02 5.85 -0.79
C MET A 158 1.56 5.30 -2.11
N GLY A 159 0.65 4.66 -2.86
CA GLY A 159 0.91 4.15 -4.19
C GLY A 159 0.58 5.21 -5.23
N VAL A 160 1.55 5.52 -6.08
CA VAL A 160 1.45 6.57 -7.10
C VAL A 160 1.71 5.96 -8.45
N ARG A 161 0.85 6.24 -9.44
CA ARG A 161 1.02 5.72 -10.79
C ARG A 161 2.22 6.39 -11.45
N SER A 162 3.06 5.58 -12.10
CA SER A 162 4.41 5.97 -12.52
C SER A 162 4.46 7.06 -13.60
N ASP A 163 3.43 7.18 -14.43
CA ASP A 163 3.30 8.22 -15.44
C ASP A 163 3.18 9.63 -14.84
N TYR A 164 2.55 9.78 -13.66
CA TYR A 164 2.55 11.05 -12.94
C TYR A 164 3.94 11.44 -12.47
N ILE A 165 4.74 10.47 -12.01
CA ILE A 165 6.12 10.72 -11.58
C ILE A 165 6.95 11.21 -12.77
N LYS A 166 6.77 10.58 -13.93
CA LYS A 166 7.43 10.99 -15.18
C LYS A 166 7.03 12.42 -15.57
N GLN A 167 5.73 12.70 -15.58
CA GLN A 167 5.20 14.03 -15.90
C GLN A 167 5.71 15.10 -14.92
N GLU A 168 5.75 14.81 -13.61
CA GLU A 168 6.31 15.74 -12.62
C GLU A 168 7.78 16.03 -12.87
N ARG A 169 8.59 15.00 -13.17
CA ARG A 169 10.02 15.16 -13.51
C ARG A 169 10.21 16.03 -14.75
N GLU A 170 9.41 15.82 -15.79
CA GLU A 170 9.44 16.62 -17.02
C GLU A 170 9.05 18.10 -16.75
N GLN A 171 8.03 18.34 -15.92
CA GLN A 171 7.63 19.70 -15.54
C GLN A 171 8.71 20.42 -14.71
N MET A 172 9.39 19.72 -13.80
CA MET A 172 10.51 20.26 -13.05
C MET A 172 11.70 20.57 -13.95
N ALA A 173 12.07 19.65 -14.86
CA ALA A 173 13.15 19.87 -15.84
C ALA A 173 12.85 21.05 -16.78
N ALA A 174 11.58 21.27 -17.12
CA ALA A 174 11.12 22.41 -17.91
C ALA A 174 11.01 23.73 -17.12
N GLY A 175 11.36 23.74 -15.82
CA GLY A 175 11.26 24.91 -14.95
C GLY A 175 9.82 25.36 -14.62
N LYS A 176 8.82 24.53 -14.94
CA LYS A 176 7.39 24.83 -14.72
C LYS A 176 6.92 24.52 -13.31
N LYS A 177 7.73 23.83 -12.50
CA LYS A 177 7.44 23.46 -11.11
C LYS A 177 8.70 23.65 -10.27
N ALA A 178 8.64 24.56 -9.30
CA ALA A 178 9.81 24.98 -8.50
C ALA A 178 10.20 23.95 -7.41
N GLU A 179 9.23 23.17 -6.92
CA GLU A 179 9.46 22.15 -5.87
C GLU A 179 8.64 20.88 -6.15
N ALA A 180 9.21 19.73 -5.80
CA ALA A 180 8.46 18.48 -5.73
C ALA A 180 7.42 18.61 -4.61
N VAL A 181 6.17 18.18 -4.84
CA VAL A 181 5.13 18.29 -3.81
C VAL A 181 5.43 17.28 -2.71
N ALA A 182 6.07 17.74 -1.65
CA ALA A 182 6.29 16.95 -0.45
C ALA A 182 4.99 16.91 0.37
N TYR A 183 4.25 15.80 0.27
CA TYR A 183 3.18 15.48 1.22
C TYR A 183 3.78 14.67 2.38
N THR A 184 4.76 15.22 3.09
CA THR A 184 5.29 14.60 4.30
C THR A 184 4.28 14.79 5.43
N LEU A 185 3.46 13.77 5.67
CA LEU A 185 2.76 13.57 6.95
C LEU A 185 3.55 12.64 7.89
N ASP A 186 4.71 12.14 7.45
CA ASP A 186 5.60 11.32 8.27
C ASP A 186 6.46 12.24 9.17
N GLN A 187 5.81 12.89 10.14
CA GLN A 187 6.46 13.32 11.38
C GLN A 187 5.92 12.48 12.52
N SER A 188 6.63 11.40 12.83
CA SER A 188 6.70 10.79 14.16
C SER A 188 7.88 9.84 14.20
#